data_AF-A0A353DUR6-F1
#
_entry.id   AF-A0A353DUR6-F1
#
_cell.length_a   1.000
_cell.length_b   1.000
_cell.length_c   1.000
_cell.angle_alpha   90.00
_cell.angle_beta   90.00
_cell.angle_gamma   90.00
#
_symmetry.space_group_name_H-M   'P 1'
#
loop_
_entity.id
_entity.type
_entity.pdbx_description
1 polymer ?
#
loop_
_entity_poly.entity_id
_entity_poly.type
_entity_poly.pdbx_seq_one_letter_code
_entity_poly.pdbx_strand_id
1 'polypeptide(L)'
;DGFIRTLLRQYEGILSCTMIPMPLDSQCNPLMKKTPKAHENACEYARICLAVQALAPEKYDAFDTWLFSDHAKTKPLSAVLAHAGQLVGEDALAQSMKGVAVREQLNINVEVYKINSRNGGRSSMPQTIVKNSVVFGPPPSVKVLENLLKDNLAF
;
A
#
# COMPACT_ATOMS: atom_id res chain seq x y z
N ASP A 1 -10.40 12.35 4.92
CA ASP A 1 -9.96 11.39 3.87
C ASP A 1 -8.71 11.87 3.17
N GLY A 2 -7.83 10.93 2.81
CA GLY A 2 -6.59 11.21 2.08
C GLY A 2 -6.84 11.68 0.65
N PHE A 3 -5.86 12.39 0.07
CA PHE A 3 -6.03 13.08 -1.22
C PHE A 3 -6.38 12.14 -2.39
N ILE A 4 -5.77 10.94 -2.46
CA ILE A 4 -6.08 9.93 -3.48
C ILE A 4 -7.55 9.51 -3.41
N ARG A 5 -8.05 9.16 -2.22
CA ARG A 5 -9.44 8.71 -2.01
C ARG A 5 -10.46 9.79 -2.37
N THR A 6 -10.15 11.06 -2.07
CA THR A 6 -10.98 12.20 -2.50
C THR A 6 -11.12 12.23 -4.02
N LEU A 7 -10.02 12.07 -4.76
CA LEU A 7 -10.04 12.11 -6.22
C LEU A 7 -10.67 10.86 -6.85
N LEU A 8 -10.49 9.67 -6.26
CA LEU A 8 -11.14 8.45 -6.74
C LEU A 8 -12.67 8.57 -6.72
N ARG A 9 -13.24 9.21 -5.70
CA ARG A 9 -14.69 9.48 -5.64
C ARG A 9 -15.11 10.58 -6.60
N GLN A 10 -14.32 11.64 -6.72
CA GLN A 10 -14.62 12.74 -7.64
C GLN A 10 -14.62 12.27 -9.11
N TYR A 11 -13.78 11.30 -9.44
CA TYR A 11 -13.57 10.74 -10.78
C TYR A 11 -13.94 9.26 -10.84
N GLU A 12 -15.05 8.89 -10.19
CA GLU A 12 -15.56 7.53 -10.20
C GLU A 12 -15.80 7.06 -11.65
N GLY A 13 -15.37 5.84 -11.96
CA GLY A 13 -15.42 5.27 -13.32
C GLY A 13 -14.33 5.76 -14.27
N ILE A 14 -13.53 6.77 -13.88
CA ILE A 14 -12.42 7.30 -14.68
C ILE A 14 -11.08 6.94 -14.04
N LEU A 15 -10.99 7.03 -12.71
CA LEU A 15 -9.78 6.74 -11.95
C LEU A 15 -9.92 5.47 -11.11
N SER A 16 -8.82 4.72 -11.06
CA SER A 16 -8.61 3.60 -10.13
C SER A 16 -7.21 3.72 -9.52
N CYS A 17 -7.06 3.26 -8.27
CA CYS A 17 -5.77 3.18 -7.61
C CYS A 17 -5.59 1.80 -6.99
N THR A 18 -4.41 1.21 -7.20
CA THR A 18 -3.99 0.00 -6.50
C THR A 18 -2.98 0.38 -5.43
N MET A 19 -3.28 0.05 -4.18
CA MET A 19 -2.35 0.26 -3.08
C MET A 19 -1.27 -0.84 -3.09
N ILE A 20 -0.01 -0.44 -3.12
CA ILE A 20 1.13 -1.36 -3.19
C ILE A 20 1.90 -1.27 -1.85
N PRO A 21 1.73 -2.23 -0.92
CA PRO A 21 2.43 -2.17 0.36
C PRO A 21 3.93 -2.43 0.17
N MET A 22 4.77 -1.53 0.69
CA MET A 22 6.22 -1.65 0.72
C MET A 22 6.70 -1.50 2.17
N PRO A 23 6.97 -2.61 2.88
CA PRO A 23 7.30 -2.57 4.30
C PRO A 23 8.74 -2.12 4.54
N LEU A 24 8.94 -1.17 5.45
CA LEU A 24 10.27 -0.73 5.90
C LEU A 24 10.78 -1.60 7.07
N ASP A 25 10.72 -2.91 6.88
CA ASP A 25 11.08 -3.92 7.89
C ASP A 25 12.07 -4.94 7.31
N SER A 26 13.21 -5.07 7.98
CA SER A 26 14.34 -5.91 7.57
C SER A 26 14.06 -7.41 7.50
N GLN A 27 12.95 -7.89 8.09
CA GLN A 27 12.57 -9.30 8.00
C GLN A 27 12.13 -9.75 6.59
N CYS A 28 11.67 -8.83 5.75
CA CYS A 28 11.21 -9.14 4.39
C CYS A 28 11.71 -8.14 3.34
N ASN A 29 12.27 -7.01 3.75
CA ASN A 29 12.79 -6.00 2.85
C ASN A 29 14.32 -5.94 2.96
N PRO A 30 15.07 -6.53 1.99
CA PRO A 30 16.53 -6.54 2.02
C PRO A 30 17.18 -5.15 1.83
N LEU A 31 16.40 -4.11 1.50
CA LEU A 31 16.89 -2.73 1.46
C LEU A 31 17.09 -2.15 2.88
N MET A 32 16.49 -2.77 3.89
CA MET A 32 16.55 -2.33 5.28
C MET A 32 17.64 -3.09 6.04
N LYS A 33 18.64 -2.37 6.56
CA LYS A 33 19.67 -2.98 7.42
C LYS A 33 19.15 -3.38 8.80
N LYS A 34 18.15 -2.65 9.30
CA LYS A 34 17.49 -2.86 10.59
C LYS A 34 16.08 -2.31 10.51
N THR A 35 15.14 -2.95 11.20
CA THR A 35 13.76 -2.48 11.37
C THR A 35 13.70 -1.31 12.37
N PRO A 36 13.26 -0.11 11.95
CA PRO A 36 12.96 0.97 12.88
C PRO A 36 11.75 0.62 13.75
N LYS A 37 11.70 1.12 14.99
CA LYS A 37 10.59 0.85 15.93
C LYS A 37 9.21 1.20 15.36
N ALA A 38 9.12 2.29 14.60
CA ALA A 38 7.88 2.72 13.95
C ALA A 38 7.39 1.76 12.84
N HIS A 39 8.23 0.81 12.40
CA HIS A 39 7.93 -0.16 11.35
C HIS A 39 7.99 -1.61 11.85
N GLU A 40 7.92 -1.81 13.16
CA GLU A 40 7.77 -3.15 13.73
C GLU A 40 6.55 -3.86 13.12
N ASN A 41 6.75 -5.11 12.70
CA ASN A 41 5.75 -5.95 12.04
C ASN A 41 5.26 -5.44 10.68
N ALA A 42 5.92 -4.46 10.05
CA ALA A 42 5.49 -3.95 8.74
C ALA A 42 5.41 -5.07 7.68
N CYS A 43 6.28 -6.09 7.77
CA CYS A 43 6.20 -7.27 6.91
C CYS A 43 4.87 -8.03 7.06
N GLU A 44 4.39 -8.22 8.30
CA GLU A 44 3.12 -8.91 8.54
C GLU A 44 1.93 -8.07 8.09
N TYR A 45 1.92 -6.77 8.37
CA TYR A 45 0.88 -5.88 7.84
C TYR A 45 0.82 -5.91 6.30
N ALA A 46 1.98 -5.89 5.64
CA ALA A 46 2.04 -5.99 4.18
C ALA A 46 1.48 -7.32 3.65
N ARG A 47 1.80 -8.45 4.30
CA ARG A 47 1.25 -9.77 3.95
C ARG A 47 -0.26 -9.83 4.12
N ILE A 48 -0.79 -9.26 5.21
CA ILE A 48 -2.24 -9.17 5.42
C ILE A 48 -2.90 -8.34 4.33
N CYS A 49 -2.36 -7.15 4.01
CA CYS A 49 -2.89 -6.31 2.94
C CYS A 49 -2.93 -7.05 1.60
N LEU A 50 -1.84 -7.70 1.21
CA LEU A 50 -1.77 -8.46 -0.04
C LEU A 50 -2.73 -9.66 -0.05
N ALA A 51 -2.87 -10.35 1.08
CA ALA A 51 -3.81 -11.47 1.19
C ALA A 51 -5.27 -11.02 1.08
N VAL A 52 -5.65 -9.90 1.71
CA VAL A 52 -7.00 -9.32 1.58
C VAL A 52 -7.25 -8.85 0.15
N GLN A 53 -6.29 -8.18 -0.50
CA GLN A 53 -6.40 -7.81 -1.91
C GLN A 53 -6.62 -9.01 -2.82
N ALA A 54 -5.91 -10.11 -2.58
CA ALA A 54 -6.00 -11.31 -3.41
C ALA A 54 -7.31 -12.09 -3.20
N LEU A 55 -7.82 -12.14 -1.95
CA LEU A 55 -8.99 -12.95 -1.60
C LEU A 55 -10.32 -12.19 -1.74
N ALA A 56 -10.33 -10.88 -1.49
CA ALA A 56 -11.52 -10.04 -1.52
C ALA A 56 -11.17 -8.60 -1.95
N PRO A 57 -10.75 -8.39 -3.23
CA PRO A 57 -10.34 -7.08 -3.73
C PRO A 57 -11.42 -6.00 -3.53
N GLU A 58 -12.69 -6.36 -3.59
CA GLU A 58 -13.84 -5.47 -3.37
C GLU A 58 -13.97 -4.97 -1.92
N LYS A 59 -13.39 -5.70 -0.95
CA LYS A 59 -13.39 -5.31 0.47
C LYS A 59 -12.13 -4.55 0.88
N TYR A 60 -11.12 -4.53 0.01
CA TYR A 60 -9.82 -3.99 0.37
C TYR A 60 -9.86 -2.48 0.68
N ASP A 61 -10.69 -1.72 -0.04
CA ASP A 61 -10.81 -0.28 0.16
C ASP A 61 -11.26 0.08 1.59
N ALA A 62 -12.27 -0.65 2.08
CA ALA A 62 -12.78 -0.52 3.44
C ALA A 62 -11.77 -1.02 4.47
N PHE A 63 -11.08 -2.13 4.19
CA PHE A 63 -10.03 -2.67 5.05
C PHE A 63 -8.86 -1.69 5.24
N ASP A 64 -8.33 -1.13 4.15
CA ASP A 64 -7.24 -0.14 4.17
C ASP A 64 -7.67 1.15 4.88
N THR A 65 -8.89 1.63 4.61
CA THR A 65 -9.48 2.79 5.32
C THR A 65 -9.57 2.54 6.82
N TRP A 66 -10.03 1.36 7.22
CA TRP A 66 -10.07 0.97 8.62
C TRP A 66 -8.66 0.92 9.21
N LEU A 67 -7.71 0.24 8.56
CA LEU A 67 -6.34 0.04 9.04
C LEU A 67 -5.66 1.38 9.36
N PHE A 68 -5.84 2.38 8.49
CA PHE A 68 -5.24 3.70 8.62
C PHE A 68 -6.17 4.77 9.22
N SER A 69 -7.29 4.37 9.85
CA SER A 69 -8.26 5.33 10.40
C SER A 69 -7.70 6.25 11.51
N ASP A 70 -6.61 5.83 12.17
CA ASP A 70 -5.84 6.62 13.12
C ASP A 70 -4.36 6.52 12.75
N HIS A 71 -3.84 7.57 12.11
CA HIS A 71 -2.44 7.63 11.71
C HIS A 71 -1.46 7.88 12.87
N ALA A 72 -1.95 8.29 14.04
CA ALA A 72 -1.12 8.51 15.21
C ALA A 72 -0.84 7.20 15.97
N LYS A 73 -1.66 6.16 15.78
CA LYS A 73 -1.55 4.89 16.49
C LYS A 73 -1.66 3.70 15.55
N THR A 74 -0.57 2.96 15.41
CA THR A 74 -0.57 1.67 14.75
C THR A 74 -1.53 0.72 15.47
N LYS A 75 -2.51 0.17 14.75
CA LYS A 75 -3.40 -0.86 15.29
C LYS A 75 -2.59 -2.11 15.63
N PRO A 76 -2.87 -2.81 16.75
CA PRO A 76 -2.15 -4.04 17.09
C PRO A 76 -2.28 -5.11 16.00
N LEU A 77 -1.20 -5.84 15.73
CA LEU A 77 -1.18 -6.88 14.69
C LEU A 77 -2.29 -7.92 14.85
N SER A 78 -2.57 -8.35 16.08
CA SER A 78 -3.64 -9.30 16.39
C SER A 78 -5.03 -8.77 16.01
N ALA A 79 -5.29 -7.47 16.22
CA ALA A 79 -6.55 -6.85 15.82
C ALA A 79 -6.67 -6.76 14.29
N VAL A 80 -5.56 -6.48 13.59
CA VAL A 80 -5.53 -6.45 12.12
C VAL A 80 -5.74 -7.84 11.52
N LEU A 81 -5.12 -8.87 12.10
CA LEU A 81 -5.35 -10.27 11.72
C LEU A 81 -6.81 -10.69 11.92
N ALA A 82 -7.39 -10.40 13.10
CA ALA A 82 -8.78 -10.73 13.39
C ALA A 82 -9.75 -10.03 12.43
N HIS A 83 -9.53 -8.73 12.16
CA HIS A 83 -10.38 -7.98 11.25
C HIS A 83 -10.26 -8.50 9.80
N ALA A 84 -9.04 -8.76 9.32
CA ALA A 84 -8.85 -9.37 8.00
C ALA A 84 -9.50 -10.77 7.92
N GLY A 85 -9.37 -11.58 8.97
CA GLY A 85 -9.98 -12.91 9.06
C GLY A 85 -11.50 -12.87 8.96
N GLN A 86 -12.15 -11.86 9.56
CA GLN A 86 -13.60 -11.65 9.39
C GLN A 86 -14.01 -11.32 7.95
N LEU A 87 -13.13 -10.69 7.17
CA LEU A 87 -13.42 -10.31 5.78
C LEU A 87 -13.26 -11.45 4.79
N VAL A 88 -12.26 -12.31 4.98
CA VAL A 88 -11.83 -13.30 3.97
C VAL A 88 -11.81 -14.75 4.48
N GLY A 89 -12.09 -14.97 5.76
CA GLY A 89 -11.95 -16.27 6.43
C GLY A 89 -10.55 -16.45 7.03
N GLU A 90 -10.48 -16.91 8.29
CA GLU A 90 -9.21 -17.05 9.02
C GLU A 90 -8.24 -18.04 8.37
N ASP A 91 -8.73 -19.22 7.99
CA ASP A 91 -7.90 -20.25 7.35
C ASP A 91 -7.40 -19.81 5.97
N ALA A 92 -8.29 -19.20 5.17
CA ALA A 92 -7.94 -18.67 3.85
C ALA A 92 -6.91 -17.54 3.96
N LEU A 93 -7.06 -16.63 4.92
CA LEU A 93 -6.09 -15.59 5.22
C LEU A 93 -4.73 -16.20 5.58
N ALA A 94 -4.70 -17.13 6.54
CA ALA A 94 -3.48 -17.76 7.02
C ALA A 94 -2.75 -18.54 5.90
N GLN A 95 -3.50 -19.21 5.03
CA GLN A 95 -2.95 -19.91 3.86
C GLN A 95 -2.38 -18.91 2.83
N SER A 96 -3.15 -17.86 2.50
CA SER A 96 -2.75 -16.85 1.52
C SER A 96 -1.49 -16.09 1.95
N MET A 97 -1.40 -15.67 3.22
CA MET A 97 -0.24 -14.98 3.77
C MET A 97 1.07 -15.79 3.66
N LYS A 98 0.98 -17.13 3.71
CA LYS A 98 2.12 -18.06 3.54
C LYS A 98 2.34 -18.46 2.08
N GLY A 99 1.43 -18.07 1.19
CA GLY A 99 1.42 -18.47 -0.20
C GLY A 99 2.55 -17.85 -1.02
N VAL A 100 2.95 -18.57 -2.06
CA VAL A 100 3.99 -18.12 -3.00
C VAL A 100 3.62 -16.80 -3.66
N ALA A 101 2.35 -16.62 -4.03
CA ALA A 101 1.85 -15.41 -4.68
C ALA A 101 2.05 -14.14 -3.82
N VAL A 102 1.71 -14.18 -2.52
CA VAL A 102 1.92 -13.02 -1.61
C VAL A 102 3.40 -12.72 -1.46
N ARG A 103 4.25 -13.75 -1.34
CA ARG A 103 5.70 -13.59 -1.25
C ARG A 103 6.29 -12.95 -2.53
N GLU A 104 5.88 -13.43 -3.70
CA GLU A 104 6.33 -12.90 -4.99
C GLU A 104 5.88 -11.47 -5.20
N GLN A 105 4.61 -11.16 -4.91
CA GLN A 105 4.11 -9.80 -4.99
C GLN A 105 4.84 -8.87 -4.03
N LEU A 106 5.15 -9.30 -2.81
CA LEU A 106 5.94 -8.50 -1.87
C LEU A 106 7.35 -8.20 -2.40
N ASN A 107 8.01 -9.19 -3.01
CA ASN A 107 9.32 -9.01 -3.64
C ASN A 107 9.24 -8.02 -4.81
N ILE A 108 8.20 -8.10 -5.64
CA ILE A 108 7.94 -7.15 -6.73
C ILE A 108 7.77 -5.74 -6.16
N ASN A 109 6.99 -5.56 -5.09
CA ASN A 109 6.77 -4.25 -4.46
C ASN A 109 8.08 -3.62 -3.98
N VAL A 110 8.96 -4.41 -3.36
CA VAL A 110 10.28 -3.94 -2.91
C VAL A 110 11.17 -3.57 -4.10
N GLU A 111 11.18 -4.37 -5.17
CA GLU A 111 11.99 -4.09 -6.35
C GLU A 111 11.49 -2.84 -7.10
N VAL A 112 10.18 -2.66 -7.22
CA VAL A 112 9.58 -1.44 -7.81
C VAL A 112 10.03 -0.20 -7.02
N TYR A 113 9.95 -0.22 -5.69
CA TYR A 113 10.43 0.88 -4.86
C TYR A 113 11.92 1.16 -5.08
N LYS A 114 12.75 0.12 -5.15
CA LYS A 114 14.20 0.26 -5.37
C LYS A 114 14.50 0.87 -6.73
N ILE A 115 13.86 0.39 -7.80
CA ILE A 115 14.02 0.91 -9.17
C ILE A 115 13.60 2.37 -9.23
N ASN A 116 12.42 2.70 -8.71
CA ASN A 116 11.93 4.07 -8.65
C ASN A 116 12.89 4.97 -7.88
N SER A 117 13.36 4.51 -6.72
CA SER A 117 14.27 5.31 -5.88
C SER A 117 15.60 5.58 -6.56
N ARG A 118 16.13 4.58 -7.27
CA ARG A 118 17.36 4.71 -8.05
C ARG A 118 17.18 5.67 -9.22
N ASN A 119 16.11 5.52 -10.00
CA ASN A 119 15.87 6.32 -11.19
C ASN A 119 15.54 7.77 -10.85
N GLY A 120 14.79 8.00 -9.77
CA GLY A 120 14.43 9.34 -9.31
C GLY A 120 15.48 10.02 -8.42
N GLY A 121 16.52 9.31 -7.99
CA GLY A 121 17.51 9.82 -7.03
C GLY A 121 16.94 10.19 -5.66
N ARG A 122 15.73 9.70 -5.33
CA ARG A 122 14.97 10.04 -4.11
C ARG A 122 14.17 8.83 -3.66
N SER A 123 14.03 8.63 -2.34
CA SER A 123 13.34 7.47 -1.77
C SER A 123 12.12 7.84 -0.91
N SER A 124 11.66 9.10 -0.97
CA SER A 124 10.56 9.60 -0.16
C SER A 124 9.26 8.85 -0.46
N MET A 125 8.58 8.40 0.59
CA MET A 125 7.27 7.76 0.54
C MET A 125 6.13 8.77 0.82
N PRO A 126 4.93 8.54 0.27
CA PRO A 126 4.59 7.49 -0.70
C PRO A 126 5.24 7.72 -2.08
N GLN A 127 5.32 6.66 -2.88
CA GLN A 127 5.66 6.73 -4.30
C GLN A 127 4.39 6.50 -5.12
N THR A 128 3.87 7.55 -5.78
CA THR A 128 2.69 7.43 -6.64
C THR A 128 3.13 7.27 -8.08
N ILE A 129 2.85 6.10 -8.67
CA ILE A 129 3.21 5.78 -10.06
C ILE A 129 2.03 6.13 -10.96
N VAL A 130 2.27 6.96 -11.97
CA VAL A 130 1.26 7.38 -12.95
C VAL A 130 1.86 7.26 -14.34
N LYS A 131 1.40 6.28 -15.13
CA LYS A 131 2.02 5.87 -16.41
C LYS A 131 3.55 5.71 -16.26
N ASN A 132 4.33 6.57 -16.90
CA ASN A 132 5.79 6.51 -16.96
C ASN A 132 6.47 7.44 -15.93
N SER A 133 5.70 8.02 -15.00
CA SER A 133 6.17 9.01 -14.04
C SER A 133 5.95 8.53 -12.60
N VAL A 134 6.82 8.99 -11.69
CA VAL A 134 6.72 8.71 -10.25
C VAL A 134 6.73 10.01 -9.47
N VAL A 135 5.74 10.18 -8.60
CA VAL A 135 5.66 11.28 -7.63
C VAL A 135 6.18 10.79 -6.30
N PHE A 136 7.19 11.47 -5.75
CA PHE A 136 7.82 11.12 -4.47
C PHE A 136 7.29 12.02 -3.36
N GLY A 137 6.83 11.41 -2.26
CA GLY A 137 6.26 12.11 -1.13
C GLY A 137 4.79 12.48 -1.32
N PRO A 138 4.14 13.00 -0.26
CA PRO A 138 2.77 13.45 -0.37
C PRO A 138 2.70 14.71 -1.26
N PRO A 139 1.70 14.82 -2.15
CA PRO A 139 1.47 16.07 -2.86
C PRO A 139 1.04 17.16 -1.86
N PRO A 140 1.31 18.44 -2.12
CA PRO A 140 1.04 19.53 -1.18
C PRO A 140 -0.45 19.82 -0.99
N SER A 141 -1.30 19.42 -1.93
CA SER A 141 -2.75 19.53 -1.84
C SER A 141 -3.46 18.55 -2.78
N VAL A 142 -4.76 18.34 -2.56
CA VAL A 142 -5.63 17.60 -3.48
C VAL A 142 -5.58 18.19 -4.89
N LYS A 143 -5.56 19.53 -5.01
CA LYS A 143 -5.56 20.21 -6.31
C LYS A 143 -4.29 19.94 -7.11
N VAL A 144 -3.15 19.89 -6.42
CA VAL A 144 -1.87 19.57 -7.07
C VAL A 144 -1.83 18.12 -7.53
N LEU A 145 -2.37 17.19 -6.74
CA LEU A 145 -2.52 15.80 -7.17
C LEU A 145 -3.47 15.68 -8.38
N GLU A 146 -4.61 16.37 -8.36
CA GLU A 146 -5.58 16.38 -9.46
C GLU A 146 -4.95 16.83 -10.77
N ASN A 147 -4.26 17.98 -10.77
CA ASN A 147 -3.59 18.50 -11.96
C ASN A 147 -2.55 17.50 -12.48
N LEU A 148 -1.74 16.90 -11.60
CA LEU A 148 -0.76 15.90 -11.99
C LEU A 148 -1.41 14.69 -12.65
N LEU A 149 -2.53 14.20 -12.11
CA LEU A 149 -3.26 13.08 -12.70
C LEU A 149 -3.82 13.46 -14.07
N LYS A 150 -4.43 14.64 -14.23
CA LYS A 150 -4.94 15.11 -15.53
C LYS A 150 -3.85 15.23 -16.58
N ASP A 151 -2.71 15.81 -16.22
CA ASP A 151 -1.58 15.99 -17.13
C ASP A 151 -1.02 14.64 -17.60
N ASN A 152 -0.96 13.65 -16.71
CA ASN A 152 -0.39 12.34 -17.03
C ASN A 152 -1.40 11.38 -17.67
N LEU A 153 -2.67 11.40 -17.27
CA LEU A 153 -3.69 10.43 -17.69
C LEU A 153 -4.57 10.94 -18.83
N ALA A 154 -4.68 12.26 -19.02
CA ALA A 154 -5.51 12.94 -20.03
C ALA A 154 -7.01 12.65 -19.89
N PHE A 155 -7.60 13.06 -18.75
CA PHE A 155 -9.04 12.99 -18.44
C PHE A 155 -9.57 14.31 -17.85
#